data_AF-A0AAJ1DE08-F1
#
_entry.id   AF-A0AAJ1DE08-F1
#
_cell.length_a   1.000
_cell.length_b   1.000
_cell.length_c   1.000
_cell.angle_alpha   90.00
_cell.angle_beta   90.00
_cell.angle_gamma   90.00
#
_symmetry.space_group_name_H-M   'P 1'
#
loop_
_entity.id
_entity.type
_entity.pdbx_description
1 polymer ?
#
loop_
_entity_poly.entity_id
_entity_poly.type
_entity_poly.pdbx_seq_one_letter_code
_entity_poly.pdbx_strand_id
1 'polypeptide(L)'
;MSSSKNEKLKLIRESERLKLKEMSDLTGINYHTYHGYESGKMNMSLEAATKLFSIPRFRKYMTWFMFDEINPDAGQIAPALAHSGQDNTQSSHSDKKIG
;
A
#
# COMPACT_ATOMS: atom_id res chain seq x y z
N MET A 1 -9.85 7.33 11.60
CA MET A 1 -10.22 7.70 10.21
C MET A 1 -9.69 6.62 9.30
N SER A 2 -10.54 5.94 8.52
CA SER A 2 -10.09 4.92 7.56
C SER A 2 -9.37 5.63 6.41
N SER A 3 -8.09 5.30 6.17
CA SER A 3 -7.31 5.88 5.07
C SER A 3 -7.94 5.54 3.74
N SER A 4 -8.22 6.55 2.95
CA SER A 4 -8.88 6.39 1.65
C SER A 4 -7.94 5.65 0.67
N LYS A 5 -8.49 4.83 -0.24
CA LYS A 5 -7.68 3.98 -1.14
C LYS A 5 -6.68 4.77 -1.98
N ASN A 6 -7.01 6.01 -2.33
CA ASN A 6 -6.14 6.97 -3.01
C ASN A 6 -4.93 7.38 -2.16
N GLU A 7 -5.12 7.62 -0.86
CA GLU A 7 -4.01 7.90 0.06
C GLU A 7 -3.11 6.68 0.23
N LYS A 8 -3.68 5.47 0.30
CA LYS A 8 -2.89 4.23 0.38
C LYS A 8 -1.96 4.06 -0.82
N LEU A 9 -2.43 4.37 -2.04
CA LEU A 9 -1.58 4.35 -3.24
C LEU A 9 -0.41 5.34 -3.12
N LYS A 10 -0.69 6.55 -2.66
CA LYS A 10 0.33 7.58 -2.45
C LYS A 10 1.38 7.13 -1.43
N LEU A 11 0.96 6.52 -0.32
CA LEU A 11 1.84 5.98 0.72
C LEU A 11 2.75 4.86 0.19
N ILE A 12 2.23 3.95 -0.63
CA ILE A 12 3.02 2.90 -1.29
C ILE A 12 4.10 3.53 -2.17
N ARG A 13 3.72 4.47 -3.04
CA ARG A 13 4.65 5.13 -3.96
C ARG A 13 5.75 5.89 -3.23
N GLU A 14 5.38 6.67 -2.21
CA GLU A 14 6.33 7.48 -1.45
C GLU A 14 7.26 6.64 -0.57
N SER A 15 6.78 5.52 -0.03
CA SER A 15 7.62 4.59 0.73
C SER A 15 8.67 3.91 -0.15
N GLU A 16 8.36 3.69 -1.42
CA GLU A 16 9.30 3.17 -2.42
C GLU A 16 10.16 4.29 -3.06
N ARG A 17 9.99 5.55 -2.62
CA ARG A 17 10.70 6.74 -3.12
C ARG A 17 10.59 6.93 -4.63
N LEU A 18 9.45 6.54 -5.21
CA LEU A 18 9.20 6.64 -6.65
C LEU A 18 8.47 7.95 -6.98
N LYS A 19 8.83 8.53 -8.12
CA LYS A 19 8.04 9.59 -8.76
C LYS A 19 6.81 8.98 -9.43
N LEU A 20 5.77 9.80 -9.64
CA LEU A 20 4.55 9.38 -10.33
C LEU A 20 4.85 8.78 -11.71
N LYS A 21 5.78 9.39 -12.45
CA LYS A 21 6.18 8.93 -13.78
C LYS A 21 6.81 7.54 -13.73
N GLU A 22 7.69 7.28 -12.77
CA GLU A 22 8.32 5.97 -12.60
C GLU A 22 7.30 4.91 -12.20
N MET A 23 6.36 5.26 -11.32
CA MET A 23 5.26 4.37 -10.92
C MET A 23 4.34 4.02 -12.11
N SER A 24 4.01 5.01 -12.93
CA SER A 24 3.26 4.85 -14.17
C SER A 24 4.00 3.95 -15.17
N ASP A 25 5.29 4.19 -15.39
CA ASP A 25 6.14 3.42 -16.30
C ASP A 25 6.28 1.95 -15.82
N LEU A 26 6.40 1.71 -14.51
CA LEU A 26 6.50 0.36 -13.93
C LEU A 26 5.20 -0.44 -14.01
N THR A 27 4.07 0.21 -13.72
CA THR A 27 2.74 -0.42 -13.68
C THR A 27 2.10 -0.56 -15.06
N GLY A 28 2.62 0.14 -16.06
CA GLY A 28 2.01 0.26 -17.39
C GLY A 28 0.67 1.01 -17.37
N ILE A 29 0.37 1.74 -16.30
CA ILE A 29 -0.81 2.60 -16.16
C ILE A 29 -0.41 3.99 -16.63
N ASN A 30 -1.24 4.66 -17.44
CA ASN A 30 -0.95 6.03 -17.87
C ASN A 30 -0.80 7.00 -16.67
N TYR A 31 0.18 7.89 -16.75
CA TYR A 31 0.46 8.93 -15.75
C TYR A 31 -0.79 9.66 -15.27
N HIS A 32 -1.65 10.11 -16.19
CA HIS A 32 -2.86 10.87 -15.85
C HIS A 32 -3.88 10.02 -15.10
N THR A 33 -4.01 8.76 -15.50
CA THR A 33 -4.90 7.78 -14.87
C THR A 33 -4.41 7.47 -13.46
N TYR A 34 -3.12 7.20 -13.30
CA TYR A 34 -2.51 6.92 -12.00
C TYR A 34 -2.57 8.15 -11.06
N HIS A 35 -2.30 9.34 -11.57
CA HIS A 35 -2.50 10.60 -10.85
C HIS A 35 -3.97 10.80 -10.43
N GLY A 36 -4.92 10.45 -11.31
CA GLY A 36 -6.34 10.46 -11.01
C GLY A 36 -6.71 9.55 -9.84
N TYR A 37 -6.08 8.38 -9.74
CA TYR A 37 -6.25 7.45 -8.63
C TYR A 37 -5.70 8.04 -7.31
N GLU A 38 -4.47 8.55 -7.28
CA GLU A 38 -3.90 9.15 -6.05
C GLU A 38 -4.66 10.43 -5.62
N SER A 39 -5.23 11.17 -6.58
CA SER A 39 -6.02 12.37 -6.30
C SER A 39 -7.45 12.08 -5.85
N GLY A 40 -7.89 10.81 -5.88
CA GLY A 40 -9.28 10.42 -5.60
C GLY A 40 -10.30 10.86 -6.65
N LYS A 41 -9.85 11.42 -7.79
CA LYS A 41 -10.71 11.81 -8.92
C LYS A 41 -11.23 10.60 -9.69
N MET A 42 -10.49 9.50 -9.64
CA MET A 42 -10.82 8.24 -10.29
C MET A 42 -10.68 7.10 -9.29
N ASN A 43 -11.58 6.13 -9.37
CA ASN A 43 -11.44 4.88 -8.63
C ASN A 43 -10.54 3.92 -9.39
N MET A 44 -9.63 3.25 -8.67
CA MET A 44 -8.77 2.24 -9.26
C MET A 44 -9.59 1.03 -9.69
N SER A 45 -9.41 0.57 -10.94
CA SER A 45 -10.03 -0.66 -11.43
C SER A 45 -9.31 -1.90 -10.88
N LEU A 46 -10.00 -3.04 -10.85
CA LEU A 46 -9.39 -4.31 -10.46
C LEU A 46 -8.22 -4.66 -11.39
N GLU A 47 -8.32 -4.36 -12.69
CA GLU A 47 -7.23 -4.58 -13.65
C GLU A 47 -5.97 -3.77 -13.30
N ALA A 48 -6.13 -2.50 -12.93
CA ALA A 48 -5.03 -1.65 -12.49
C ALA A 48 -4.40 -2.15 -11.18
N ALA A 49 -5.22 -2.63 -10.24
CA ALA A 49 -4.74 -3.24 -9.01
C ALA A 49 -3.91 -4.51 -9.30
N THR A 50 -4.38 -5.37 -10.19
CA THR A 50 -3.65 -6.58 -10.60
C THR A 50 -2.32 -6.24 -11.27
N LYS A 51 -2.29 -5.21 -12.14
CA LYS A 51 -1.04 -4.71 -12.75
C LYS A 51 -0.06 -4.15 -11.72
N LEU A 52 -0.55 -3.48 -10.69
CA LEU A 52 0.29 -2.97 -9.61
C LEU A 52 0.89 -4.11 -8.76
N PHE A 53 0.06 -5.04 -8.28
CA PHE A 53 0.48 -6.11 -7.38
C PHE A 53 1.10 -7.34 -8.08
N SER A 54 1.06 -7.39 -9.41
CA SER A 54 1.85 -8.37 -10.18
C SER A 54 3.34 -8.09 -10.06
N ILE A 55 3.73 -6.83 -9.83
CA ILE A 55 5.12 -6.41 -9.64
C ILE A 55 5.59 -6.88 -8.26
N PRO A 56 6.66 -7.69 -8.17
CA PRO A 56 7.15 -8.23 -6.90
C PRO A 56 7.44 -7.15 -5.84
N ARG A 57 7.88 -5.97 -6.27
CA ARG A 57 8.18 -4.83 -5.40
C ARG A 57 6.95 -4.35 -4.61
N PHE A 58 5.77 -4.35 -5.22
CA PHE A 58 4.54 -3.84 -4.61
C PHE A 58 3.66 -4.94 -4.00
N ARG A 59 3.89 -6.21 -4.33
CA ARG A 59 3.10 -7.35 -3.84
C ARG A 59 3.02 -7.43 -2.32
N LYS A 60 4.06 -6.99 -1.61
CA LYS A 60 4.12 -6.93 -0.14
C LYS A 60 3.09 -5.98 0.50
N TYR A 61 2.50 -5.07 -0.28
CA TYR A 61 1.50 -4.12 0.20
C TYR A 61 0.06 -4.55 -0.09
N MET A 62 -0.15 -5.72 -0.72
CA MET A 62 -1.46 -6.13 -1.22
C MET A 62 -2.47 -6.32 -0.10
N THR A 63 -2.12 -7.09 0.94
CA THR A 63 -3.03 -7.37 2.05
C THR A 63 -3.38 -6.10 2.82
N TRP A 64 -2.38 -5.24 3.06
CA TRP A 64 -2.58 -3.95 3.72
C TRP A 64 -3.47 -3.02 2.89
N PHE A 65 -3.28 -2.97 1.57
CA PHE A 65 -4.08 -2.13 0.70
C PHE A 65 -5.56 -2.55 0.68
N MET A 66 -5.81 -3.87 0.58
CA MET A 66 -7.16 -4.43 0.42
C MET A 66 -7.94 -4.58 1.72
N PHE A 67 -7.26 -5.01 2.80
CA PHE A 67 -7.91 -5.43 4.05
C PHE A 67 -7.44 -4.64 5.28
N ASP A 68 -6.50 -3.71 5.13
CA ASP A 68 -5.86 -3.03 6.27
C ASP A 68 -5.12 -3.98 7.24
N GLU A 69 -4.79 -5.18 6.77
CA GLU A 69 -4.08 -6.20 7.54
C GLU A 69 -2.62 -6.32 7.09
N ILE A 70 -1.72 -6.61 8.04
CA ILE A 70 -0.31 -6.92 7.78
C ILE A 70 -0.01 -8.33 8.28
N ASN A 71 0.86 -9.04 7.56
CA ASN A 71 1.40 -10.32 7.98
C ASN A 71 2.92 -10.32 7.70
N PRO A 72 3.73 -9.85 8.67
CA PRO A 72 5.18 -9.77 8.52
C PRO A 72 5.83 -11.12 8.21
N ASP A 73 5.31 -12.21 8.78
CA ASP A 73 5.83 -13.57 8.60
C ASP A 73 5.66 -14.06 7.15
N ALA A 74 4.60 -13.62 6.47
CA ALA A 74 4.36 -13.86 5.04
C ALA A 74 4.98 -12.78 4.12
N GLY A 75 5.73 -11.83 4.68
CA GLY A 75 6.31 -10.70 3.93
C GLY A 75 5.29 -9.65 3.46
N GLN A 76 4.07 -9.65 4.02
CA GLN A 76 3.05 -8.63 3.77
C GLN A 76 3.15 -7.54 4.84
N ILE A 77 3.54 -6.33 4.43
CA ILE A 77 3.86 -5.23 5.33
C ILE A 77 3.07 -3.98 4.95
N ALA A 78 2.89 -3.07 5.89
CA ALA A 78 2.43 -1.73 5.58
C ALA A 78 3.61 -0.89 5.02
N PRO A 79 3.34 0.10 4.15
CA PRO A 79 4.35 1.07 3.76
C PRO A 79 4.90 1.81 4.99
N ALA A 80 6.19 2.13 5.01
CA ALA A 80 6.82 2.77 6.17
C ALA A 80 6.13 4.10 6.56
N LEU A 81 5.64 4.84 5.55
CA LEU A 81 4.94 6.10 5.76
C LEU A 81 3.50 5.93 6.28
N ALA A 82 2.90 4.75 6.16
CA ALA A 82 1.55 4.47 6.64
C ALA A 82 1.44 4.55 8.17
N HIS A 83 2.53 4.28 8.87
CA HIS A 83 2.59 4.40 10.33
C HIS A 83 2.59 5.85 10.84
N SER A 84 2.79 6.84 9.95
CA SER A 84 2.87 8.26 10.35
C SER A 84 1.51 8.89 10.69
N GLY A 85 0.41 8.16 10.52
CA GLY A 85 -0.95 8.64 10.82
C GLY A 85 -1.79 7.71 11.72
N GLN A 86 -1.27 6.55 12.11
CA GLN A 86 -1.91 5.65 13.06
C GLN A 86 -1.20 5.73 14.41
N ASP A 87 -1.65 6.68 15.22
CA ASP A 87 -1.55 6.54 16.68
C ASP A 87 -2.53 5.44 17.08
N ASN A 88 -2.07 4.19 17.03
CA ASN A 88 -2.66 3.04 17.73
C ASN A 88 -1.70 1.85 17.64
N THR A 89 -0.75 1.85 18.55
CA THR A 89 -0.60 0.78 19.54
C THR A 89 -1.49 -0.43 19.30
N GLN A 90 -0.94 -1.49 18.71
CA GLN A 90 -1.22 -2.84 19.19
C GLN A 90 -0.09 -3.80 18.80
N SER A 91 1.13 -3.47 19.23
CA SER A 91 2.14 -4.50 19.47
C SER A 91 1.80 -5.23 20.79
N SER A 92 0.71 -5.98 20.83
CA SER A 92 0.58 -7.02 21.86
C SER A 92 1.33 -8.25 21.37
N HIS A 93 2.67 -8.18 21.45
CA HIS A 93 3.50 -9.38 21.54
C HIS A 93 3.07 -10.11 22.83
N SER A 94 2.12 -11.04 22.70
CA SER A 94 1.77 -11.94 23.80
C SER A 94 2.73 -13.11 23.80
N ASP A 95 4.00 -12.84 24.11
CA ASP A 95 4.94 -13.87 24.53
C ASP A 95 4.77 -14.09 26.04
N LYS A 96 3.86 -15.00 26.40
CA LYS A 96 3.85 -15.59 27.74
C LYS A 96 4.03 -17.10 27.64
N LYS A 97 5.28 -17.50 27.45
CA LYS A 97 5.75 -18.86 27.68
C LYS A 97 6.20 -18.97 29.15
N ILE A 98 5.39 -19.63 29.95
CA ILE A 98 5.74 -20.27 31.23
C ILE A 98 5.03 -21.64 31.15
N GLY A 99 5.69 -22.79 31.27
CA GLY A 99 6.76 -23.16 32.18
C GLY A 99 6.23 -24.36 32.95
#